data_AF-A0A7V7VSJ2-F1
#
_entry.id   AF-A0A7V7VSJ2-F1
#
_cell.length_a   1.000
_cell.length_b   1.000
_cell.length_c   1.000
_cell.angle_alpha   90.00
_cell.angle_beta   90.00
_cell.angle_gamma   90.00
#
_symmetry.space_group_name_H-M   'P 1'
#
loop_
_entity.id
_entity.type
_entity.pdbx_description
1 polymer ?
#
loop_
_entity_poly.entity_id
_entity_poly.type
_entity_poly.pdbx_seq_one_letter_code
_entity_poly.pdbx_strand_id
1 'polypeptide(L)'
;MSVEFVSSARGMSDFILQSTYRGPGDTVDAAMHRAERMYGAPASWMHRLRYRSIKDMPVSAYAAIARAYKAALEASEKAYAAERELAHARNSKLLGIADALAGTPFASSVAEIAPVLVKADAAAEGRKDLSDANREG
;
A
#
# COMPACT_ATOMS: atom_id res chain seq x y z
N MET A 1 22.59 -24.80 0.32
CA MET A 1 22.31 -23.34 0.39
C MET A 1 22.14 -23.02 1.87
N SER A 2 22.65 -21.91 2.42
CA SER A 2 22.66 -21.74 3.90
C SER A 2 21.24 -21.70 4.50
N VAL A 3 21.14 -22.03 5.80
CA VAL A 3 19.88 -22.07 6.57
C VAL A 3 19.13 -20.74 6.50
N GLU A 4 19.85 -19.63 6.45
CA GLU A 4 19.29 -18.27 6.30
C GLU A 4 18.43 -18.14 5.04
N PHE A 5 18.90 -18.63 3.88
CA PHE A 5 18.10 -18.56 2.65
C PHE A 5 16.85 -19.42 2.71
N VAL A 6 16.90 -20.56 3.41
CA VAL A 6 15.71 -21.40 3.62
C VAL A 6 14.70 -20.68 4.53
N SER A 7 15.19 -19.97 5.56
CA SER A 7 14.36 -19.11 6.41
C SER A 7 13.72 -17.98 5.62
N SER A 8 14.48 -17.28 4.78
CA SER A 8 13.94 -16.25 3.88
C SER A 8 12.90 -16.82 2.91
N ALA A 9 13.15 -18.02 2.35
CA ALA A 9 12.21 -18.70 1.47
C ALA A 9 10.90 -19.08 2.17
N ARG A 10 10.97 -19.46 3.45
CA ARG A 10 9.78 -19.69 4.28
C ARG A 10 8.98 -18.41 4.43
N GLY A 11 9.62 -17.29 4.78
CA GLY A 11 8.93 -15.99 4.87
C GLY A 11 8.26 -15.57 3.56
N MET A 12 8.95 -15.74 2.42
CA MET A 12 8.36 -15.50 1.09
C MET A 12 7.16 -16.42 0.81
N SER A 13 7.28 -17.71 1.13
CA SER A 13 6.20 -18.69 0.96
C SER A 13 4.98 -18.34 1.81
N ASP A 14 5.18 -17.91 3.06
CA ASP A 14 4.11 -17.55 3.98
C ASP A 14 3.37 -16.30 3.47
N PHE A 15 4.09 -15.30 2.95
CA PHE A 15 3.47 -14.13 2.32
C PHE A 15 2.60 -14.51 1.11
N ILE A 16 3.13 -15.33 0.20
CA ILE A 16 2.38 -15.80 -0.99
C ILE A 16 1.12 -16.55 -0.55
N LEU A 17 1.22 -17.35 0.51
CA LEU A 17 0.08 -18.10 1.01
C LEU A 17 -0.97 -17.17 1.61
N GLN A 18 -0.56 -16.21 2.42
CA GLN A 18 -1.45 -15.23 3.04
C GLN A 18 -2.20 -14.40 2.00
N SER A 19 -1.54 -14.00 0.90
CA SER A 19 -2.18 -13.25 -0.18
C SER A 19 -3.16 -14.10 -1.01
N THR A 20 -3.00 -15.42 -1.00
CA THR A 20 -3.83 -16.35 -1.79
C THR A 20 -4.96 -16.99 -0.98
N TYR A 21 -4.87 -16.95 0.34
CA TYR A 21 -5.85 -17.55 1.24
C TYR A 21 -7.18 -16.77 1.21
N ARG A 22 -8.29 -17.48 1.07
CA ARG A 22 -9.62 -16.87 0.89
C ARG A 22 -10.41 -16.68 2.19
N GLY A 23 -9.84 -17.04 3.33
CA GLY A 23 -10.48 -16.89 4.64
C GLY A 23 -11.10 -18.20 5.17
N PRO A 24 -12.02 -18.12 6.15
CA PRO A 24 -12.55 -19.30 6.83
C PRO A 24 -13.33 -20.22 5.88
N GLY A 25 -13.04 -21.52 5.95
CA GLY A 25 -13.59 -22.54 5.04
C GLY A 25 -12.68 -22.88 3.86
N ASP A 26 -11.59 -22.13 3.66
CA ASP A 26 -10.56 -22.45 2.70
C ASP A 26 -9.48 -23.36 3.31
N THR A 27 -8.83 -24.16 2.48
CA THR A 27 -7.75 -25.03 2.94
C THR A 27 -6.39 -24.49 2.50
N VAL A 28 -5.39 -24.75 3.34
CA VAL A 28 -4.00 -24.38 3.06
C VAL A 28 -3.51 -25.01 1.76
N ASP A 29 -3.81 -26.29 1.55
CA ASP A 29 -3.36 -27.01 0.35
C ASP A 29 -4.03 -26.46 -0.91
N ALA A 30 -5.32 -26.11 -0.84
CA ALA A 30 -5.99 -25.44 -1.94
C ALA A 30 -5.37 -24.06 -2.22
N ALA A 31 -5.00 -23.30 -1.19
CA ALA A 31 -4.31 -22.03 -1.35
C ALA A 31 -2.91 -22.19 -1.97
N MET A 32 -2.15 -23.23 -1.60
CA MET A 32 -0.86 -23.54 -2.22
C MET A 32 -1.01 -23.88 -3.72
N HIS A 33 -1.98 -24.70 -4.10
CA HIS A 33 -2.24 -25.01 -5.51
C HIS A 33 -2.78 -23.82 -6.30
N ARG A 34 -3.48 -22.88 -5.65
CA ARG A 34 -3.85 -21.61 -6.29
C ARG A 34 -2.62 -20.72 -6.48
N ALA A 35 -1.75 -20.61 -5.49
CA ALA A 35 -0.52 -19.84 -5.59
C ALA A 35 0.40 -20.37 -6.70
N GLU A 36 0.43 -21.69 -6.88
CA GLU A 36 1.11 -22.33 -8.00
C GLU A 36 0.55 -21.90 -9.36
N ARG A 37 -0.78 -21.88 -9.51
CA ARG A 37 -1.42 -21.47 -10.77
C ARG A 37 -1.34 -19.97 -11.04
N MET A 38 -1.37 -19.13 -10.00
CA MET A 38 -1.37 -17.68 -10.15
C MET A 38 0.03 -17.09 -10.29
N TYR A 39 1.00 -17.59 -9.51
CA TYR A 39 2.33 -17.00 -9.39
C TYR A 39 3.46 -17.95 -9.79
N GLY A 40 3.18 -19.22 -10.07
CA GLY A 40 4.19 -20.22 -10.40
C GLY A 40 5.00 -20.71 -9.19
N ALA A 41 4.50 -20.52 -7.98
CA ALA A 41 5.14 -21.02 -6.76
C ALA A 41 4.99 -22.55 -6.65
N PRO A 42 6.07 -23.34 -6.53
CA PRO A 42 5.96 -24.79 -6.46
C PRO A 42 5.29 -25.26 -5.17
N ALA A 43 4.06 -25.79 -5.26
CA ALA A 43 3.25 -26.17 -4.10
C ALA A 43 3.92 -27.25 -3.24
N SER A 44 4.63 -28.19 -3.87
CA SER A 44 5.41 -29.22 -3.16
C SER A 44 6.49 -28.62 -2.24
N TRP A 45 7.16 -27.55 -2.68
CA TRP A 45 8.17 -26.87 -1.88
C TRP A 45 7.56 -25.97 -0.81
N MET A 46 6.45 -25.29 -1.10
CA MET A 46 5.70 -24.52 -0.10
C MET A 46 5.21 -25.43 1.05
N HIS A 47 4.64 -26.58 0.72
CA HIS A 47 4.20 -27.56 1.70
C HIS A 47 5.37 -28.07 2.56
N ARG A 48 6.51 -28.38 1.93
CA ARG A 48 7.71 -28.80 2.66
C ARG A 48 8.24 -27.70 3.57
N LEU A 49 8.33 -26.46 3.11
CA LEU A 49 8.80 -25.32 3.89
C LEU A 49 7.96 -25.08 5.13
N ARG A 50 6.64 -25.26 5.01
CA ARG A 50 5.69 -25.04 6.09
C ARG A 50 5.72 -26.14 7.15
N TYR A 51 5.69 -27.40 6.73
CA TYR A 51 5.49 -28.52 7.65
C TYR A 51 6.78 -29.26 8.05
N ARG A 52 7.92 -28.95 7.41
CA ARG A 52 9.19 -29.60 7.74
C ARG A 52 10.28 -28.59 8.05
N SER A 53 11.19 -28.99 8.94
CA SER A 53 12.49 -28.33 9.08
C SER A 53 13.43 -28.89 8.01
N ILE A 54 13.86 -28.03 7.09
CA ILE A 54 14.73 -28.41 5.97
C ILE A 54 16.05 -27.67 6.13
N LYS A 55 17.17 -28.40 6.04
CA LYS A 55 18.52 -27.82 6.11
C LYS A 55 18.95 -27.16 4.81
N ASP A 56 18.58 -27.75 3.68
CA ASP A 56 19.02 -27.36 2.35
C ASP A 56 17.89 -27.33 1.32
N MET A 57 17.95 -26.36 0.41
CA MET A 57 17.03 -26.20 -0.71
C MET A 57 17.81 -26.02 -2.02
N PRO A 58 17.35 -26.62 -3.15
CA PRO A 58 17.93 -26.36 -4.45
C PRO A 58 17.68 -24.90 -4.88
N VAL A 59 18.68 -24.30 -5.52
CA VAL A 59 18.65 -22.91 -5.98
C VAL A 59 17.48 -22.64 -6.92
N SER A 60 17.12 -23.61 -7.75
CA SER A 60 15.97 -23.52 -8.68
C SER A 60 14.64 -23.33 -7.94
N ALA A 61 14.42 -24.05 -6.85
CA ALA A 61 13.21 -23.93 -6.02
C ALA A 61 13.17 -22.59 -5.30
N TYR A 62 14.30 -22.16 -4.73
CA TYR A 62 14.43 -20.83 -4.13
C TYR A 62 14.09 -19.73 -5.13
N ALA A 63 14.68 -19.79 -6.33
CA ALA A 63 14.45 -18.80 -7.37
C ALA A 63 12.99 -18.81 -7.85
N ALA A 64 12.33 -19.97 -7.92
CA ALA A 64 10.92 -20.07 -8.25
C ALA A 64 10.03 -19.36 -7.20
N ILE A 65 10.29 -19.60 -5.91
CA ILE A 65 9.58 -18.94 -4.82
C ILE A 65 9.85 -17.42 -4.84
N ALA A 66 11.10 -17.01 -5.04
CA ALA A 66 11.46 -15.59 -5.10
C ALA A 66 10.78 -14.85 -6.27
N ARG A 67 10.66 -15.48 -7.43
CA ARG A 67 9.91 -14.91 -8.58
C ARG A 67 8.42 -14.81 -8.26
N ALA A 68 7.84 -15.87 -7.70
CA ALA A 68 6.43 -15.88 -7.31
C ALA A 68 6.13 -14.82 -6.24
N TYR A 69 7.06 -14.61 -5.30
CA TYR A 69 6.95 -13.58 -4.27
C TYR A 69 6.91 -12.17 -4.86
N LYS A 70 7.80 -11.86 -5.81
CA LYS A 70 7.76 -10.58 -6.53
C LYS A 70 6.45 -10.38 -7.28
N ALA A 71 5.96 -11.41 -7.97
CA ALA A 71 4.67 -11.35 -8.65
C ALA A 71 3.50 -11.12 -7.69
N ALA A 72 3.53 -11.75 -6.51
CA ALA A 72 2.52 -11.55 -5.47
C ALA A 72 2.58 -10.13 -4.88
N LEU A 73 3.78 -9.56 -4.67
CA LEU A 73 3.95 -8.17 -4.25
C LEU A 73 3.35 -7.20 -5.27
N GLU A 74 3.73 -7.34 -6.55
CA GLU A 74 3.20 -6.50 -7.62
C GLU A 74 1.67 -6.60 -7.73
N ALA A 75 1.10 -7.80 -7.55
CA ALA A 75 -0.34 -7.99 -7.54
C ALA A 75 -1.01 -7.28 -6.34
N SER A 76 -0.39 -7.36 -5.16
CA SER A 76 -0.90 -6.69 -3.96
C SER A 76 -0.83 -5.16 -4.05
N GLU A 77 0.26 -4.62 -4.61
CA GLU A 77 0.43 -3.18 -4.84
C GLU A 77 -0.59 -2.67 -5.86
N LYS A 78 -0.82 -3.41 -6.95
CA LYS A 78 -1.85 -3.08 -7.94
C LYS A 78 -3.25 -3.10 -7.35
N ALA A 79 -3.56 -4.08 -6.50
CA ALA A 79 -4.84 -4.14 -5.81
C ALA A 79 -5.04 -2.94 -4.87
N TYR A 80 -4.01 -2.61 -4.09
CA TYR A 80 -4.03 -1.44 -3.21
C TYR A 80 -4.21 -0.13 -3.99
N ALA A 81 -3.48 0.05 -5.09
CA ALA A 81 -3.62 1.22 -5.95
C ALA A 81 -5.04 1.32 -6.55
N ALA A 82 -5.60 0.21 -7.02
CA ALA A 82 -6.97 0.19 -7.55
C ALA A 82 -8.03 0.54 -6.48
N GLU A 83 -7.88 0.04 -5.26
CA GLU A 83 -8.77 0.39 -4.15
C GLU A 83 -8.65 1.88 -3.79
N ARG A 84 -7.43 2.43 -3.79
CA ARG A 84 -7.17 3.85 -3.56
C ARG A 84 -7.84 4.73 -4.62
N GLU A 85 -7.72 4.38 -5.91
CA GLU A 85 -8.39 5.09 -7.02
C GLU A 85 -9.91 5.05 -6.89
N LEU A 86 -10.50 3.89 -6.56
CA LEU A 86 -11.95 3.78 -6.34
C LEU A 86 -12.43 4.60 -5.13
N ALA A 87 -11.61 4.68 -4.07
CA ALA A 87 -11.91 5.49 -2.89
C ALA A 87 -11.80 7.00 -3.18
N HIS A 88 -10.85 7.42 -4.02
CA HIS A 88 -10.74 8.79 -4.55
C HIS A 88 -11.95 9.15 -5.41
N ALA A 89 -12.35 8.27 -6.35
CA ALA A 89 -13.53 8.46 -7.19
C ALA A 89 -14.84 8.57 -6.39
N ARG A 90 -14.90 7.95 -5.21
CA ARG A 90 -16.02 8.06 -4.26
C ARG A 90 -16.02 9.35 -3.44
N ASN A 91 -15.06 10.27 -3.64
CA ASN A 91 -14.92 11.54 -2.91
C ASN A 91 -14.93 11.39 -1.38
N SER A 92 -14.23 10.37 -0.87
CA SER A 92 -14.16 10.15 0.58
C SER A 92 -13.31 11.22 1.27
N LYS A 93 -13.96 12.17 1.95
CA LYS A 93 -13.29 13.23 2.75
C LYS A 93 -12.27 12.68 3.75
N LEU A 94 -12.44 11.45 4.22
CA LEU A 94 -11.51 10.77 5.13
C LEU A 94 -10.17 10.44 4.47
N LEU A 95 -10.18 10.11 3.18
CA LEU A 95 -8.96 9.79 2.43
C LEU A 95 -8.11 11.04 2.20
N GLY A 96 -8.75 12.20 1.98
CA GLY A 96 -8.05 13.49 1.91
C GLY A 96 -7.33 13.86 3.22
N ILE A 97 -7.91 13.52 4.38
CA ILE A 97 -7.25 13.72 5.69
C ILE A 97 -6.09 12.75 5.87
N ALA A 98 -6.24 11.48 5.47
CA ALA A 98 -5.16 10.49 5.52
C ALA A 98 -3.98 10.85 4.61
N ASP A 99 -4.27 11.32 3.39
CA ASP A 99 -3.25 11.76 2.43
C ASP A 99 -2.54 13.05 2.88
N ALA A 100 -3.27 13.98 3.52
CA ALA A 100 -2.69 15.16 4.14
C ALA A 100 -1.75 14.79 5.30
N LEU A 101 -2.12 13.78 6.10
CA LEU A 101 -1.28 13.28 7.19
C LEU A 101 -0.05 12.49 6.69
N ALA A 102 -0.20 11.75 5.60
CA ALA A 102 0.89 10.99 4.97
C ALA A 102 1.85 11.86 4.14
N GLY A 103 1.55 13.16 3.97
CA GLY A 103 2.38 14.10 3.22
C GLY A 103 2.33 13.91 1.70
N THR A 104 1.34 13.17 1.17
CA THR A 104 1.15 13.02 -0.27
C THR A 104 0.43 14.25 -0.84
N PRO A 105 0.94 14.91 -1.89
CA PRO A 105 0.31 16.10 -2.43
C PRO A 105 -1.06 15.77 -3.02
N PHE A 106 -2.07 16.50 -2.56
CA PHE A 106 -3.44 16.44 -3.08
C PHE A 106 -3.44 16.92 -4.55
N ALA A 107 -3.61 16.00 -5.50
CA ALA A 107 -3.83 16.37 -6.89
C ALA A 107 -5.25 16.90 -7.04
N SER A 108 -5.44 18.20 -6.77
CA SER A 108 -6.71 18.86 -7.00
C SER A 108 -6.96 18.96 -8.51
N SER A 109 -7.72 18.04 -9.09
CA SER A 109 -8.55 18.42 -10.23
C SER A 109 -9.75 19.17 -9.68
N VAL A 110 -9.57 20.48 -9.49
CA VAL A 110 -10.68 21.39 -9.19
C VAL A 110 -11.53 21.48 -10.45
N ALA A 111 -12.62 20.72 -10.50
CA ALA A 111 -13.76 21.15 -11.30
C ALA A 111 -14.23 22.47 -10.68
N GLU A 112 -14.19 23.55 -11.48
CA GLU A 112 -14.69 24.88 -11.09
C GLU A 112 -16.11 24.75 -10.52
N ILE A 113 -16.22 24.82 -9.21
CA ILE A 113 -17.47 25.22 -8.55
C ILE A 113 -17.23 26.66 -8.14
N ALA A 114 -18.05 27.54 -8.73
CA ALA A 114 -18.02 28.99 -8.66
C ALA A 114 -17.59 29.55 -7.30
N PRO A 115 -16.83 30.68 -7.26
CA PRO A 115 -16.35 31.22 -6.01
C PRO A 115 -17.53 31.80 -5.21
N VAL A 116 -17.94 31.10 -4.15
CA VAL A 116 -18.75 31.69 -3.09
C VAL A 116 -17.83 32.63 -2.32
N LEU A 117 -17.96 33.91 -2.61
CA LEU A 117 -17.36 35.02 -1.89
C LEU A 117 -17.75 34.91 -0.40
N VAL A 118 -16.82 34.49 0.46
CA VAL A 118 -16.96 34.68 1.91
C VAL A 118 -16.25 35.97 2.26
N LYS A 119 -17.04 37.00 2.57
CA LYS A 119 -16.56 38.23 3.24
C LYS A 119 -15.82 37.82 4.50
N ALA A 120 -14.53 38.12 4.56
CA ALA A 120 -13.80 38.17 5.82
C ALA A 120 -14.18 39.50 6.50
N ASP A 121 -15.23 39.46 7.32
CA ASP A 121 -15.55 40.59 8.20
C ASP A 121 -14.52 40.63 9.35
N ALA A 122 -13.99 41.84 9.49
CA ALA A 122 -13.05 42.36 10.46
C ALA A 122 -13.14 41.79 11.90
N ALA A 123 -11.97 41.46 12.47
CA ALA A 123 -11.62 41.76 13.87
C ALA A 123 -10.18 41.34 14.19
N ALA A 124 -9.22 42.25 14.05
CA ALA A 124 -7.96 42.23 14.81
C ALA A 124 -7.30 43.62 14.76
N GLU A 125 -7.93 44.61 15.39
CA GLU A 125 -7.22 45.82 15.82
C GLU A 125 -6.29 45.44 16.98
N GLY A 126 -5.00 45.77 16.86
CA GLY A 126 -4.09 45.67 17.98
C GLY A 126 -2.62 45.84 17.65
N ARG A 127 -2.15 47.08 17.83
CA ARG A 127 -0.75 47.56 18.04
C ARG A 127 0.00 47.94 16.76
N LYS A 128 0.14 49.26 16.50
CA LYS A 128 1.22 50.16 17.00
C LYS A 128 2.51 49.85 16.22
N ASP A 129 3.02 50.72 15.36
CA ASP A 129 3.75 51.96 15.71
C ASP A 129 4.02 52.85 14.46
N LEU A 130 3.91 54.18 14.64
CA LEU A 130 4.76 55.30 14.18
C LEU A 130 5.33 55.27 12.72
N SER A 131 5.35 56.32 11.91
CA SER A 131 5.38 57.78 12.14
C SER A 131 5.21 58.54 10.80
N ASP A 132 4.67 59.76 10.90
CA ASP A 132 4.99 60.99 10.14
C ASP A 132 5.23 60.93 8.62
N ALA A 133 4.37 61.63 7.86
CA ALA A 133 4.77 62.74 7.00
C ALA A 133 3.63 63.24 6.07
N ASN A 134 3.25 64.50 6.29
CA ASN A 134 3.00 65.54 5.29
C ASN A 134 1.69 65.61 4.48
N ARG A 135 1.24 66.89 4.43
CA ARG A 135 0.52 67.62 3.38
C ARG A 135 -1.00 67.55 3.39
N GLU A 136 -1.72 68.59 3.86
CA GLU A 136 -1.81 70.02 3.45
C GLU A 136 -3.17 70.21 2.75
N GLY A 137 -3.94 71.22 3.19
CA GLY A 137 -5.14 71.71 2.50
C GLY A 137 -6.31 71.98 3.43
#